data_AF-A0A963A7T8-F1
#
_entry.id   AF-A0A963A7T8-F1
#
_cell.length_a   1.000
_cell.length_b   1.000
_cell.length_c   1.000
_cell.angle_alpha   90.00
_cell.angle_beta   90.00
_cell.angle_gamma   90.00
#
_symmetry.space_group_name_H-M   'P 1'
#
loop_
_entity.id
_entity.type
_entity.pdbx_description
1 polymer ?
#
loop_
_entity_poly.entity_id
_entity_poly.type
_entity_poly.pdbx_seq_one_letter_code
_entity_poly.pdbx_strand_id
1 'polypeptide(L)'
;MFRLLFSGLACALLLACASQDQQPAPAAPVAAAPAPVPPPPERAIPTDSLYPLLLAEFALRRGAFDVALEQYSAQAPLLRDPGVAAHTTHLAQYLAREKEALAAAQLWVELEPDNLEANNTLAILLIRQGRNVQALPHFALL
;
A
#
# COMPACT_ATOMS: atom_id res chain seq x y z
N MET A 1 -10.04 -28.19 42.22
CA MET A 1 -8.56 -28.35 42.19
C MET A 1 -7.94 -28.11 40.80
N PHE A 2 -8.68 -28.20 39.69
CA PHE A 2 -8.16 -27.93 38.33
C PHE A 2 -8.01 -26.43 37.96
N ARG A 3 -8.71 -25.52 38.66
CA ARG A 3 -8.63 -24.06 38.42
C ARG A 3 -7.35 -23.38 38.91
N LEU A 4 -6.71 -23.94 39.95
CA LEU A 4 -5.44 -23.42 40.48
C LEU A 4 -4.25 -23.80 39.58
N LEU A 5 -4.34 -24.95 38.89
CA LEU A 5 -3.34 -25.40 37.91
C LEU A 5 -3.34 -24.53 36.64
N PHE A 6 -4.51 -24.08 36.18
CA PHE A 6 -4.63 -23.24 34.99
C PHE A 6 -4.08 -21.81 35.19
N SER A 7 -4.19 -21.25 36.40
CA SER A 7 -3.64 -19.93 36.72
C SER A 7 -2.11 -19.93 36.82
N GLY A 8 -1.50 -21.06 37.19
CA GLY A 8 -0.03 -21.21 37.24
C GLY A 8 0.60 -21.27 35.86
N LEU A 9 -0.05 -21.94 34.91
CA LEU A 9 0.42 -22.09 33.53
C LEU A 9 0.42 -20.75 32.76
N ALA A 10 -0.56 -19.88 33.02
CA ALA A 10 -0.65 -18.55 32.43
C ALA A 10 0.49 -17.60 32.91
N CYS A 11 0.92 -17.74 34.17
CA CYS A 11 2.04 -16.95 34.70
C CYS A 11 3.40 -17.41 34.17
N ALA A 12 3.54 -18.72 33.89
CA ALA A 12 4.76 -19.28 33.30
C ALA A 12 4.99 -18.85 31.84
N LEU A 13 3.92 -18.64 31.07
CA LEU A 13 4.02 -18.19 29.67
C LEU A 13 4.46 -16.72 29.54
N LEU A 14 4.22 -15.87 30.54
CA LEU A 14 4.62 -14.45 30.51
C LEU A 14 6.10 -14.21 30.84
N LEU A 15 6.75 -15.15 31.55
CA LEU A 15 8.18 -15.06 31.88
C LEU A 15 9.11 -15.55 30.76
N ALA A 16 8.57 -16.18 29.73
CA ALA A 16 9.36 -16.75 28.63
C ALA A 16 9.97 -15.71 27.68
N CYS A 17 9.55 -14.43 27.75
CA CYS A 17 10.14 -13.36 26.94
C CYS A 17 11.36 -12.68 27.59
N ALA A 18 11.71 -13.02 28.85
CA ALA A 18 12.80 -12.36 29.56
C ALA A 18 14.18 -13.00 29.34
N SER A 19 14.26 -14.16 28.69
CA SER A 19 15.51 -14.94 28.55
C SER A 19 15.98 -15.10 27.10
N GLN A 20 15.76 -14.11 26.25
CA GLN A 20 16.44 -14.09 24.96
C GLN A 20 17.85 -13.52 25.19
N ASP A 21 18.78 -14.43 25.48
CA ASP A 21 20.22 -14.15 25.48
C ASP A 21 20.58 -13.59 24.10
N GLN A 22 20.76 -12.27 24.05
CA GLN A 22 21.25 -11.55 22.88
C GLN A 22 22.74 -11.86 22.76
N GLN A 23 23.04 -13.03 22.21
CA GLN A 23 24.38 -13.44 21.86
C GLN A 23 24.95 -12.36 20.92
N PRO A 24 26.04 -11.66 21.29
CA PRO A 24 26.59 -10.60 20.47
C PRO A 24 26.95 -11.20 19.11
N ALA A 25 26.23 -10.81 18.07
CA ALA A 25 26.60 -11.17 16.71
C ALA A 25 28.04 -10.68 16.48
N PRO A 26 28.93 -11.48 15.86
CA PRO A 26 30.22 -10.98 15.44
C PRO A 26 29.99 -9.71 14.63
N ALA A 27 30.70 -8.64 15.00
CA ALA A 27 30.57 -7.34 14.35
C ALA A 27 30.84 -7.54 12.85
N ALA A 28 29.76 -7.62 12.08
CA ALA A 28 29.83 -7.48 10.64
C ALA A 28 30.54 -6.13 10.40
N PRO A 29 31.47 -6.05 9.43
CA PRO A 29 32.07 -4.78 9.07
C PRO A 29 30.92 -3.81 8.83
N VAL A 30 30.92 -2.71 9.58
CA VAL A 30 29.91 -1.66 9.49
C VAL A 30 30.05 -1.12 8.08
N ALA A 31 29.24 -1.64 7.14
CA ALA A 31 29.14 -1.09 5.81
C ALA A 31 28.82 0.39 6.02
N ALA A 32 29.66 1.25 5.44
CA ALA A 32 29.50 2.69 5.55
C ALA A 32 28.03 3.04 5.33
N ALA A 33 27.47 3.82 6.25
CA ALA A 33 26.07 4.23 6.18
C ALA A 33 25.80 4.74 4.76
N PRO A 34 24.75 4.23 4.07
CA PRO A 34 24.43 4.68 2.73
C PRO A 34 24.29 6.21 2.76
N ALA A 35 24.86 6.86 1.74
CA ALA A 35 24.80 8.31 1.63
C ALA A 35 23.33 8.79 1.74
N PRO A 36 23.07 9.94 2.39
CA PRO A 36 21.72 10.43 2.56
C PRO A 36 21.05 10.59 1.20
N VAL A 37 19.99 9.82 0.98
CA VAL A 37 19.13 9.95 -0.21
C VAL A 37 18.48 11.34 -0.13
N PRO A 38 18.55 12.18 -1.17
CA PRO A 38 17.89 13.47 -1.15
C PRO A 38 16.38 13.28 -0.95
N PRO A 39 15.71 14.13 -0.14
CA PRO A 39 14.28 14.02 0.05
C PRO A 39 13.54 14.18 -1.29
N PRO A 40 12.41 13.49 -1.48
CA PRO A 40 11.62 13.65 -2.70
C PRO A 40 11.20 15.13 -2.86
N PRO A 41 11.08 15.62 -4.09
CA PRO A 41 10.68 17.00 -4.33
C PRO A 41 9.29 17.27 -3.77
N GLU A 42 9.16 18.26 -2.89
CA GLU A 42 7.88 18.68 -2.34
C GLU A 42 7.06 19.40 -3.42
N ARG A 43 5.82 18.95 -3.64
CA ARG A 43 4.87 19.55 -4.56
C ARG A 43 3.67 20.07 -3.79
N ALA A 44 3.28 21.32 -4.04
CA ALA A 44 2.06 21.87 -3.48
C ALA A 44 0.82 21.15 -4.03
N ILE A 45 -0.13 20.84 -3.15
CA ILE A 45 -1.45 20.34 -3.56
C ILE A 45 -2.20 21.53 -4.20
N PRO A 46 -2.75 21.38 -5.43
CA PRO A 46 -3.58 22.42 -6.04
C PRO A 46 -4.76 22.80 -5.14
N THR A 47 -5.08 24.09 -5.09
CA THR A 47 -6.17 24.60 -4.22
C THR A 47 -7.50 23.89 -4.48
N ASP A 48 -7.80 23.63 -5.76
CA ASP A 48 -9.05 22.96 -6.16
C ASP A 48 -9.06 21.46 -5.83
N SER A 49 -7.90 20.86 -5.51
CA SER A 49 -7.77 19.47 -5.10
C SER A 49 -7.80 19.28 -3.58
N LEU A 50 -7.56 20.33 -2.80
CA LEU A 50 -7.46 20.24 -1.34
C LEU A 50 -8.78 19.77 -0.71
N TYR A 51 -9.90 20.41 -1.07
CA TYR A 51 -11.20 20.04 -0.52
C TYR A 51 -11.65 18.62 -0.92
N PRO A 52 -11.60 18.23 -2.21
CA PRO A 52 -11.93 16.87 -2.63
C PRO A 52 -11.11 15.77 -1.92
N LEU A 53 -9.80 15.98 -1.75
CA LEU A 53 -8.94 15.03 -1.05
C LEU A 53 -9.32 14.90 0.42
N LEU A 54 -9.53 16.01 1.13
CA LEU A 54 -9.96 15.97 2.52
C LEU A 54 -11.33 15.30 2.66
N LEU A 55 -12.27 15.61 1.75
CA LEU A 55 -13.57 14.95 1.71
C LEU A 55 -13.41 13.43 1.55
N ALA A 56 -12.53 12.97 0.67
CA ALA A 56 -12.24 11.55 0.48
C ALA A 56 -11.70 10.90 1.77
N GLU A 57 -10.71 11.52 2.43
CA GLU A 57 -10.11 11.03 3.68
C GLU A 57 -11.13 10.91 4.82
N PHE A 58 -11.98 11.92 4.99
CA PHE A 58 -13.04 11.87 6.00
C PHE A 58 -14.12 10.85 5.66
N ALA A 59 -14.48 10.71 4.37
CA ALA A 59 -15.39 9.68 3.90
C ALA A 59 -14.86 8.27 4.21
N LEU A 60 -13.56 8.00 3.97
CA LEU A 60 -12.92 6.74 4.36
C LEU A 60 -13.05 6.47 5.85
N ARG A 61 -12.72 7.45 6.71
CA ARG A 61 -12.83 7.30 8.17
C ARG A 61 -14.27 7.06 8.64
N ARG A 62 -15.26 7.46 7.85
CA ARG A 62 -16.69 7.23 8.14
C ARG A 62 -17.23 5.94 7.51
N GLY A 63 -16.44 5.22 6.72
CA GLY A 63 -16.88 4.05 5.96
C GLY A 63 -17.71 4.39 4.72
N ALA A 64 -17.76 5.65 4.30
CA ALA A 64 -18.43 6.09 3.09
C ALA A 64 -17.52 5.87 1.87
N PHE A 65 -17.19 4.61 1.59
CA PHE A 65 -16.17 4.23 0.63
C PHE A 65 -16.49 4.62 -0.81
N ASP A 66 -17.77 4.59 -1.24
CA ASP A 66 -18.14 5.01 -2.59
C ASP A 66 -17.85 6.50 -2.82
N VAL A 67 -18.15 7.35 -1.83
CA VAL A 67 -17.82 8.80 -1.88
C VAL A 67 -16.32 9.01 -1.93
N ALA A 68 -15.56 8.27 -1.11
CA ALA A 68 -14.12 8.35 -1.12
C ALA A 68 -13.54 7.96 -2.50
N LEU A 69 -14.00 6.83 -3.06
CA LEU A 69 -13.53 6.36 -4.34
C LEU A 69 -13.87 7.33 -5.47
N GLU A 70 -15.06 7.94 -5.45
CA GLU A 70 -15.45 8.96 -6.43
C GLU A 70 -14.48 10.14 -6.41
N GLN A 71 -14.20 10.69 -5.22
CA GLN A 71 -13.29 11.82 -5.07
C GLN A 71 -11.86 11.45 -5.48
N TYR A 72 -11.32 10.31 -5.01
CA TYR A 72 -9.98 9.87 -5.40
C TYR A 72 -9.87 9.60 -6.90
N SER A 73 -10.87 8.95 -7.50
CA SER A 73 -10.87 8.65 -8.94
C SER A 73 -10.87 9.93 -9.78
N ALA A 74 -11.56 10.98 -9.33
CA ALA A 74 -11.52 12.29 -9.98
C ALA A 74 -10.18 13.02 -9.78
N GLN A 75 -9.54 12.89 -8.62
CA GLN A 75 -8.32 13.61 -8.27
C GLN A 75 -7.03 12.95 -8.77
N ALA A 76 -6.96 11.61 -8.83
CA ALA A 76 -5.77 10.89 -9.25
C ALA A 76 -5.18 11.38 -10.58
N PRO A 77 -5.95 11.54 -11.68
CA PRO A 77 -5.40 12.03 -12.94
C PRO A 77 -4.99 13.51 -12.93
N LEU A 78 -5.55 14.32 -12.01
CA LEU A 78 -5.21 15.74 -11.86
C LEU A 78 -3.89 15.92 -11.10
N LEU A 79 -3.72 15.15 -10.03
CA LEU A 79 -2.56 15.23 -9.15
C LEU A 79 -1.33 14.55 -9.75
N ARG A 80 -1.55 13.51 -10.57
CA ARG A 80 -0.51 12.65 -11.15
C ARG A 80 0.53 12.24 -10.10
N ASP A 81 0.02 11.82 -8.95
CA ASP A 81 0.80 11.36 -7.82
C ASP A 81 0.71 9.83 -7.71
N PRO A 82 1.84 9.10 -7.65
CA PRO A 82 1.84 7.65 -7.55
C PRO A 82 1.11 7.13 -6.32
N GLY A 83 1.25 7.80 -5.17
CA GLY A 83 0.60 7.40 -3.93
C GLY A 83 -0.92 7.52 -4.00
N VAL A 84 -1.42 8.59 -4.62
CA VAL A 84 -2.86 8.76 -4.87
C VAL A 84 -3.36 7.71 -5.87
N ALA A 85 -2.61 7.41 -6.93
CA ALA A 85 -2.99 6.38 -7.91
C ALA A 85 -3.02 4.97 -7.28
N ALA A 86 -2.01 4.63 -6.47
CA ALA A 86 -1.95 3.38 -5.72
C ALA A 86 -3.13 3.25 -4.73
N HIS A 87 -3.38 4.29 -3.94
CA HIS A 87 -4.48 4.32 -2.99
C HIS A 87 -5.84 4.15 -3.67
N THR A 88 -6.06 4.85 -4.78
CA THR A 88 -7.28 4.74 -5.60
C THR A 88 -7.45 3.31 -6.14
N THR A 89 -6.36 2.70 -6.61
CA THR A 89 -6.34 1.31 -7.10
C THR A 89 -6.78 0.34 -6.01
N HIS A 90 -6.18 0.42 -4.83
CA HIS A 90 -6.49 -0.49 -3.72
C HIS A 90 -7.91 -0.29 -3.19
N LEU A 91 -8.37 0.96 -3.07
CA LEU A 91 -9.74 1.26 -2.66
C LEU A 91 -10.76 0.71 -3.68
N ALA A 92 -10.51 0.90 -4.98
CA ALA A 92 -11.37 0.36 -6.02
C ALA A 92 -11.41 -1.17 -6.03
N GLN A 93 -10.27 -1.83 -5.82
CA GLN A 93 -10.19 -3.28 -5.67
C GLN A 93 -10.97 -3.77 -4.46
N TYR A 94 -10.83 -3.10 -3.32
CA TYR A 94 -11.58 -3.40 -2.09
C TYR A 94 -13.09 -3.35 -2.32
N LEU A 95 -13.56 -2.37 -3.10
CA LEU A 95 -14.98 -2.20 -3.46
C LEU A 95 -15.42 -3.06 -4.65
N ALA A 96 -14.54 -3.90 -5.21
CA ALA A 96 -14.76 -4.66 -6.43
C ALA A 96 -15.22 -3.80 -7.64
N ARG A 97 -14.71 -2.56 -7.72
CA ARG A 97 -14.95 -1.60 -8.80
C ARG A 97 -13.88 -1.76 -9.88
N GLU A 98 -14.04 -2.79 -10.72
CA GLU A 98 -12.99 -3.23 -11.65
C GLU A 98 -12.56 -2.18 -12.69
N LYS A 99 -13.46 -1.31 -13.13
CA LYS A 99 -13.15 -0.29 -14.14
C LYS A 99 -12.27 0.81 -13.56
N GLU A 100 -12.64 1.28 -12.36
CA GLU A 100 -11.93 2.28 -11.59
C GLU A 100 -10.56 1.75 -11.14
N ALA A 101 -10.51 0.50 -10.66
CA ALA A 101 -9.27 -0.17 -10.31
C ALA A 101 -8.31 -0.26 -11.49
N LEU A 102 -8.81 -0.65 -12.67
CA LEU A 102 -7.98 -0.73 -13.87
C LEU A 102 -7.46 0.66 -14.27
N ALA A 103 -8.32 1.68 -14.33
CA ALA A 103 -7.93 3.02 -14.72
C ALA A 103 -6.87 3.61 -13.76
N ALA A 104 -7.05 3.42 -12.46
CA ALA A 104 -6.09 3.85 -11.45
C ALA A 104 -4.77 3.08 -11.51
N ALA A 105 -4.81 1.76 -11.73
CA ALA A 105 -3.60 0.93 -11.85
C ALA A 105 -2.80 1.29 -13.11
N GLN A 106 -3.48 1.61 -14.22
CA GLN A 106 -2.83 2.11 -15.43
C GLN A 106 -2.10 3.42 -15.16
N LEU A 107 -2.74 4.36 -14.47
CA LEU A 107 -2.09 5.61 -14.05
C LEU A 107 -0.91 5.33 -13.12
N TRP A 108 -1.04 4.39 -12.18
CA TRP A 108 0.03 4.05 -11.26
C TRP A 108 1.27 3.52 -11.99
N VAL A 109 1.10 2.57 -12.92
CA VAL A 109 2.20 2.06 -13.76
C VAL A 109 2.78 3.15 -14.67
N GLU A 110 1.96 4.07 -15.17
CA GLU A 110 2.45 5.20 -15.97
C GLU A 110 3.39 6.10 -15.16
N LEU A 111 3.07 6.33 -13.88
CA LEU A 111 3.85 7.19 -13.00
C LEU A 111 5.07 6.47 -12.41
N GLU A 112 4.98 5.16 -12.20
CA GLU A 112 6.04 4.31 -11.67
C GLU A 112 6.19 3.02 -12.49
N PRO A 113 6.81 3.11 -13.69
CA PRO A 113 6.92 1.97 -14.61
C PRO A 113 7.73 0.81 -14.04
N ASP A 114 8.66 1.09 -13.13
CA ASP A 114 9.51 0.08 -12.48
C ASP A 114 8.89 -0.45 -11.16
N ASN A 115 7.71 0.03 -10.76
CA ASN A 115 7.05 -0.45 -9.55
C ASN A 115 6.44 -1.84 -9.79
N LEU A 116 7.01 -2.83 -9.10
CA LEU A 116 6.60 -4.22 -9.22
C LEU A 116 5.15 -4.46 -8.77
N GLU A 117 4.70 -3.79 -7.71
CA GLU A 117 3.33 -3.92 -7.21
C GLU A 117 2.32 -3.34 -8.21
N ALA A 118 2.61 -2.16 -8.76
CA ALA A 118 1.78 -1.52 -9.77
C ALA A 118 1.62 -2.42 -11.01
N ASN A 119 2.73 -2.96 -11.52
CA ASN A 119 2.74 -3.84 -12.68
C ASN A 119 1.99 -5.15 -12.43
N ASN A 120 2.26 -5.84 -11.31
CA ASN A 120 1.54 -7.06 -10.95
C ASN A 120 0.03 -6.80 -10.79
N THR A 121 -0.33 -5.69 -10.15
CA THR A 121 -1.72 -5.29 -9.97
C THR A 121 -2.42 -5.06 -11.32
N LEU A 122 -1.79 -4.31 -12.22
CA LEU A 122 -2.32 -4.06 -13.55
C LEU A 122 -2.45 -5.36 -14.37
N ALA A 123 -1.45 -6.25 -14.31
CA ALA A 123 -1.49 -7.55 -14.98
C ALA A 123 -2.70 -8.39 -14.53
N ILE A 124 -2.92 -8.49 -13.21
CA ILE A 124 -4.05 -9.24 -12.64
C ILE A 124 -5.39 -8.63 -13.09
N LEU A 125 -5.52 -7.30 -13.05
CA LEU A 125 -6.74 -6.60 -13.48
C LEU A 125 -7.03 -6.82 -14.97
N LEU A 126 -6.00 -6.81 -15.81
CA LEU A 126 -6.13 -7.10 -17.25
C LEU A 126 -6.57 -8.54 -17.52
N ILE A 127 -6.01 -9.52 -16.80
CA ILE A 127 -6.39 -10.93 -16.93
C ILE A 127 -7.86 -11.14 -16.54
N ARG A 128 -8.31 -10.51 -15.45
CA ARG A 128 -9.72 -10.59 -15.02
C ARG A 128 -10.69 -10.07 -16.09
N GLN A 129 -10.26 -9.10 -16.91
CA GLN A 129 -11.02 -8.59 -18.06
C GLN A 129 -10.79 -9.39 -19.36
N GLY A 130 -10.05 -10.51 -19.32
CA GLY A 130 -9.71 -11.32 -20.49
C GLY A 130 -8.67 -10.68 -21.42
N ARG A 131 -8.02 -9.59 -21.00
CA ARG A 131 -7.01 -8.83 -21.79
C ARG A 131 -5.61 -9.42 -21.61
N ASN A 132 -5.48 -10.73 -21.76
CA ASN A 132 -4.25 -11.49 -21.45
C ASN A 132 -3.02 -11.00 -22.21
N VAL A 133 -3.16 -10.68 -23.50
CA VAL A 133 -2.06 -10.17 -24.34
C VAL A 133 -1.51 -8.85 -23.80
N GLN A 134 -2.39 -8.00 -23.25
CA GLN A 134 -2.00 -6.71 -22.68
C GLN A 134 -1.37 -6.85 -21.30
N ALA A 135 -1.60 -7.97 -20.61
CA ALA A 135 -1.00 -8.23 -19.30
C ALA A 135 0.47 -8.70 -19.41
N LEU A 136 0.86 -9.32 -20.53
CA LEU A 136 2.21 -9.89 -20.72
C LEU A 136 3.38 -8.94 -20.41
N PRO A 137 3.37 -7.66 -20.84
CA PRO A 137 4.49 -6.74 -20.57
C PRO A 137 4.71 -6.51 -19.07
N HIS A 138 3.65 -6.61 -18.27
CA HIS A 138 3.68 -6.31 -16.84
C HIS A 138 4.17 -7.48 -15.98
N PHE A 139 4.38 -8.68 -16.56
CA PHE A 139 4.95 -9.84 -15.86
C PHE A 139 6.48 -9.92 -15.94
N ALA A 140 7.11 -9.23 -16.89
CA ALA A 140 8.54 -9.37 -17.17
C ALA A 140 9.45 -8.57 -16.22
N LEU A 141 8.88 -7.88 -15.22
CA LEU A 141 9.62 -7.13 -14.19
C LEU A 141 9.87 -7.95 -12.90
N LEU A 142 9.58 -9.25 -12.91
CA LEU A 142 9.96 -10.22 -11.87
C LEU A 142 11.34 -10.82 -12.14
#